data_AF-Q592S3-F1
#
_entry.id   AF-Q592S3-F1
#
_cell.length_a   1.000
_cell.length_b   1.000
_cell.length_c   1.000
_cell.angle_alpha   90.00
_cell.angle_beta   90.00
_cell.angle_gamma   90.00
#
_symmetry.space_group_name_H-M   'P 1'
#
loop_
_entity.id
_entity.type
_entity.pdbx_description
1 polymer ?
#
loop_
_entity_poly.entity_id
_entity_poly.type
_entity_poly.pdbx_seq_one_letter_code
_entity_poly.pdbx_strand_id
1 'polypeptide(L)'
;SRAVAFIIQWLLKRYLDVTLRFGKVGLLNFGKVQMTLQRDVSVHVELEKIWLSSSFVNPDVRKPVVICIEDMRIQVDVSNHGEQPNRTTQDPVQPTQGQPLVHLIRKIMSIGSYGGLRINNITVMLLKTMVPDCLIHFSSPEVSLDISAAYDKYEICVNLNNFGCKALRTSAETPDPGQQNCLGEFSFTFKMDAKVDKTDPT
;
A
#
# COMPACT_ATOMS: atom_id res chain seq x y z
N SER A 1 -8.16 -19.00 10.78
CA SER A 1 -9.28 -19.73 10.15
C SER A 1 -9.02 -19.80 8.65
N ARG A 2 -8.96 -21.02 8.09
CA ARG A 2 -8.69 -21.20 6.64
C ARG A 2 -9.79 -20.60 5.75
N ALA A 3 -11.03 -20.57 6.24
CA ALA A 3 -12.17 -19.97 5.55
C ALA A 3 -12.00 -18.45 5.30
N VAL A 4 -11.48 -17.69 6.28
CA VAL A 4 -11.28 -16.25 6.12
C VAL A 4 -10.19 -15.96 5.08
N ALA A 5 -9.07 -16.69 5.11
CA ALA A 5 -8.05 -16.58 4.07
C ALA A 5 -8.61 -16.92 2.69
N PHE A 6 -9.46 -17.95 2.58
CA PHE A 6 -10.10 -18.32 1.33
C PHE A 6 -11.05 -17.23 0.81
N ILE A 7 -11.85 -16.62 1.69
CA ILE A 7 -12.75 -15.51 1.33
C ILE A 7 -11.94 -14.30 0.86
N ILE A 8 -10.87 -13.93 1.58
CA ILE A 8 -10.00 -12.81 1.20
C ILE A 8 -9.32 -13.10 -0.15
N GLN A 9 -8.78 -14.31 -0.32
CA GLN A 9 -8.18 -14.74 -1.59
C GLN A 9 -9.19 -14.67 -2.74
N TRP A 10 -10.42 -15.15 -2.50
CA TRP A 10 -11.49 -15.14 -3.48
C TRP A 10 -11.90 -13.71 -3.85
N LEU A 11 -12.06 -12.82 -2.88
CA LEU A 11 -12.37 -11.41 -3.11
C LEU A 11 -11.26 -10.72 -3.91
N LEU A 12 -10.00 -10.85 -3.49
CA LEU A 12 -8.88 -10.20 -4.16
C LEU A 12 -8.68 -10.74 -5.59
N LYS A 13 -8.85 -12.05 -5.80
CA LYS A 13 -8.85 -12.64 -7.14
C LYS A 13 -10.01 -12.10 -7.98
N ARG A 14 -11.21 -11.96 -7.40
CA ARG A 14 -12.42 -11.53 -8.12
C ARG A 14 -12.38 -10.05 -8.50
N TYR A 15 -11.87 -9.19 -7.62
CA TYR A 15 -11.90 -7.73 -7.81
C TYR A 15 -10.61 -7.15 -8.40
N LEU A 16 -9.44 -7.75 -8.11
CA LEU A 16 -8.14 -7.19 -8.49
C LEU A 16 -7.35 -8.08 -9.47
N ASP A 17 -7.82 -9.29 -9.76
CA ASP A 17 -7.10 -10.29 -10.57
C ASP A 17 -5.69 -10.60 -10.04
N VAL A 18 -5.59 -10.65 -8.71
CA VAL A 18 -4.35 -10.87 -7.98
C VAL A 18 -4.27 -12.31 -7.53
N THR A 19 -3.09 -12.92 -7.68
CA THR A 19 -2.80 -14.22 -7.06
C THR A 19 -2.20 -14.00 -5.67
N LEU A 20 -2.91 -14.41 -4.62
CA LEU A 20 -2.39 -14.44 -3.25
C LEU A 20 -2.00 -15.84 -2.84
N ARG A 21 -0.86 -15.93 -2.15
CA ARG A 21 -0.35 -17.11 -1.48
C ARG A 21 -0.17 -16.79 0.00
N PHE A 22 -0.84 -17.55 0.86
CA PHE A 22 -0.72 -17.43 2.30
C PHE A 22 0.17 -18.55 2.83
N GLY A 23 1.28 -18.21 3.48
CA GLY A 23 2.14 -19.21 4.12
C GLY A 23 1.55 -19.73 5.43
N LYS A 24 1.10 -18.84 6.31
CA LYS A 24 0.52 -19.19 7.62
C LYS A 24 -0.77 -18.42 7.87
N VAL A 25 -1.83 -19.11 8.30
CA VAL A 25 -3.14 -18.51 8.56
C VAL A 25 -3.61 -18.83 9.99
N GLY A 26 -3.57 -17.82 10.86
CA GLY A 26 -4.15 -17.82 12.21
C GLY A 26 -5.58 -17.29 12.25
N LEU A 27 -6.19 -17.17 13.44
CA LEU A 27 -7.58 -16.72 13.59
C LEU A 27 -7.77 -15.23 13.25
N LEU A 28 -6.75 -14.38 13.43
CA LEU A 28 -6.73 -12.96 13.08
C LEU A 28 -5.28 -12.49 12.78
N ASN A 29 -4.42 -13.42 12.39
CA ASN A 29 -3.01 -13.21 12.10
C ASN A 29 -2.64 -14.00 10.85
N PHE A 30 -2.16 -13.34 9.82
CA PHE A 30 -1.70 -13.92 8.57
C PHE A 30 -0.19 -13.71 8.49
N GLY A 31 0.56 -14.80 8.32
CA GLY A 31 2.01 -14.76 8.14
C GLY A 31 2.40 -15.15 6.73
N LYS A 32 3.45 -14.53 6.21
CA LYS A 32 4.05 -14.79 4.90
C LYS A 32 3.01 -14.73 3.79
N VAL A 33 2.39 -13.56 3.62
CA VAL A 33 1.44 -13.32 2.54
C VAL A 33 2.22 -12.80 1.34
N GLN A 34 2.23 -13.57 0.26
CA GLN A 34 2.80 -13.16 -1.01
C GLN A 34 1.67 -12.87 -1.98
N MET A 35 1.77 -11.75 -2.66
CA MET A 35 0.78 -11.24 -3.59
C MET A 35 1.49 -10.90 -4.90
N THR A 36 1.09 -11.55 -5.97
CA THR A 36 1.62 -11.31 -7.31
C THR A 36 0.53 -10.78 -8.21
N LEU A 37 0.75 -9.58 -8.73
CA LEU A 37 -0.08 -8.99 -9.78
C LEU A 37 0.68 -9.11 -11.10
N GLN A 38 0.11 -9.87 -12.04
CA GLN A 38 0.63 -10.05 -13.38
C GLN A 38 -0.33 -9.39 -14.36
N ARG A 39 -0.14 -8.09 -14.58
CA ARG A 39 -0.77 -7.37 -15.70
C ARG A 39 0.35 -6.90 -16.63
N ASP A 40 0.57 -5.60 -16.74
CA ASP A 40 1.61 -5.03 -17.61
C ASP A 40 2.98 -4.90 -16.90
N VAL A 41 2.96 -4.91 -15.56
CA VAL A 41 4.15 -4.85 -14.69
C VAL A 41 4.02 -5.96 -13.65
N SER A 42 5.08 -6.74 -13.47
CA SER A 42 5.11 -7.75 -12.42
C SER A 42 5.37 -7.08 -11.08
N VAL A 43 4.30 -6.96 -10.29
CA VAL A 43 4.37 -6.45 -8.91
C VAL A 43 4.30 -7.63 -7.95
N HIS A 44 5.36 -7.82 -7.19
CA HIS A 44 5.48 -8.84 -6.15
C HIS A 44 5.47 -8.18 -4.77
N VAL A 45 4.35 -8.29 -4.07
CA VAL A 45 4.19 -7.80 -2.70
C VAL A 45 4.36 -8.95 -1.73
N GLU A 46 5.30 -8.83 -0.80
CA GLU A 46 5.47 -9.73 0.33
C GLU A 46 5.10 -9.01 1.61
N LEU A 47 4.35 -9.68 2.47
CA LEU A 47 3.97 -9.20 3.80
C LEU A 47 4.37 -10.29 4.77
N GLU A 48 5.24 -9.97 5.72
CA GLU A 48 5.71 -10.97 6.66
C GLU A 48 4.63 -11.34 7.66
N LYS A 49 3.96 -10.34 8.23
CA LYS A 49 2.92 -10.58 9.24
C LYS A 49 1.86 -9.49 9.22
N ILE A 50 0.61 -9.91 9.25
CA ILE A 50 -0.57 -9.04 9.29
C ILE A 50 -1.43 -9.52 10.45
N TRP A 51 -1.78 -8.66 11.38
CA TRP A 51 -2.70 -9.00 12.44
C TRP A 51 -3.70 -7.89 12.72
N LEU A 52 -4.83 -8.29 13.28
CA LEU A 52 -5.80 -7.35 13.80
C LEU A 52 -5.50 -7.12 15.28
N SER A 53 -5.15 -5.89 15.61
CA SER A 53 -5.09 -5.39 16.97
C SER A 53 -6.39 -4.66 17.31
N SER A 54 -6.66 -4.50 18.59
CA SER A 54 -7.85 -3.82 19.09
C SER A 54 -7.48 -3.04 20.33
N SER A 55 -8.09 -1.86 20.53
CA SER A 55 -7.91 -1.07 21.75
C SER A 55 -8.30 -1.82 23.03
N PHE A 56 -9.13 -2.87 22.93
CA PHE A 56 -9.50 -3.70 24.08
C PHE A 56 -8.37 -4.64 24.54
N VAL A 57 -7.46 -4.99 23.63
CA VAL A 57 -6.38 -5.95 23.89
C VAL A 57 -5.02 -5.26 23.95
N ASN A 58 -4.87 -4.13 23.25
CA ASN A 58 -3.64 -3.37 23.21
C ASN A 58 -3.91 -1.88 23.54
N PRO A 59 -3.46 -1.37 24.70
CA PRO A 59 -3.67 0.01 25.10
C PRO A 59 -2.90 1.04 24.25
N ASP A 60 -1.88 0.61 23.50
CA ASP A 60 -1.14 1.49 22.57
C ASP A 60 -1.99 1.90 21.35
N VAL A 61 -3.14 1.23 21.18
CA VAL A 61 -4.04 1.40 20.06
C VAL A 61 -5.28 2.15 20.50
N ARG A 62 -5.52 3.33 19.93
CA ARG A 62 -6.66 4.20 20.29
C ARG A 62 -8.00 3.80 19.65
N LYS A 63 -7.98 2.82 18.74
CA LYS A 63 -9.13 2.44 17.89
C LYS A 63 -9.59 1.01 18.18
N PRO A 64 -10.91 0.73 18.08
CA PRO A 64 -11.45 -0.58 18.41
C PRO A 64 -10.95 -1.68 17.47
N VAL A 65 -10.62 -1.35 16.21
CA VAL A 65 -9.97 -2.28 15.29
C VAL A 65 -8.82 -1.58 14.61
N VAL A 66 -7.62 -2.16 14.65
CA VAL A 66 -6.46 -1.69 13.89
C VAL A 66 -5.83 -2.84 13.14
N ILE A 67 -5.63 -2.64 11.85
CA ILE A 67 -4.87 -3.55 11.01
C ILE A 67 -3.40 -3.19 11.20
N CYS A 68 -2.63 -4.11 11.76
CA CYS A 68 -1.19 -3.99 11.88
C CYS A 68 -0.53 -4.86 10.81
N ILE A 69 0.38 -4.27 10.05
CA ILE A 69 1.20 -4.95 9.05
C ILE A 69 2.65 -4.77 9.47
N GLU A 70 3.42 -5.85 9.48
CA GLU A 70 4.84 -5.87 9.81
C GLU A 70 5.60 -6.39 8.60
N ASP A 71 6.63 -5.63 8.24
CA ASP A 71 7.55 -5.87 7.13
C ASP A 71 6.82 -6.09 5.81
N MET A 72 6.40 -4.98 5.21
CA MET A 72 5.82 -4.94 3.86
C MET A 72 6.93 -4.70 2.84
N ARG A 73 7.09 -5.61 1.88
CA ARG A 73 8.07 -5.50 0.79
C ARG A 73 7.35 -5.50 -0.55
N ILE A 74 7.42 -4.40 -1.28
CA ILE A 74 6.86 -4.30 -2.62
C ILE A 74 8.01 -4.33 -3.60
N GLN A 75 8.06 -5.32 -4.48
CA GLN A 75 9.00 -5.38 -5.58
C GLN A 75 8.26 -5.15 -6.88
N VAL A 76 8.68 -4.13 -7.62
CA VAL A 76 8.12 -3.81 -8.93
C VAL A 76 9.21 -4.08 -9.96
N ASP A 77 8.99 -5.07 -10.81
CA ASP A 77 9.90 -5.36 -11.92
C ASP A 77 9.29 -4.79 -13.21
N VAL A 78 9.94 -3.76 -13.75
CA VAL A 78 9.59 -3.09 -15.00
C VAL A 78 10.37 -3.71 -16.17
N SER A 79 10.44 -5.05 -16.20
CA SER A 79 11.03 -5.78 -17.33
C SER A 79 9.97 -6.09 -18.39
N ASN A 80 9.47 -5.06 -19.07
CA ASN A 80 8.92 -5.19 -20.43
C ASN A 80 8.68 -3.82 -21.07
N HIS A 81 9.66 -3.34 -21.84
CA HIS A 81 9.35 -2.50 -23.00
C HIS A 81 8.88 -3.42 -24.13
N GLY A 82 7.62 -3.81 -24.06
CA GLY A 82 6.87 -4.41 -25.16
C GLY A 82 5.75 -3.47 -25.56
N GLU A 83 6.00 -2.70 -26.61
CA GLU A 83 5.07 -2.01 -27.52
C GLU A 83 3.81 -1.32 -26.96
N GLN A 84 3.66 -0.07 -27.40
CA GLN A 84 2.44 0.74 -27.35
C GLN A 84 1.14 -0.07 -27.43
N PRO A 85 0.13 0.20 -26.57
CA PRO A 85 -1.24 0.10 -27.03
C PRO A 85 -1.53 1.36 -27.85
N ASN A 86 -1.32 1.27 -29.15
CA ASN A 86 -2.00 2.16 -30.09
C ASN A 86 -3.50 1.82 -30.03
N ARG A 87 -4.21 2.40 -29.07
CA ARG A 87 -5.68 2.44 -29.04
C ARG A 87 -6.11 3.88 -29.15
N THR A 88 -6.07 4.39 -30.37
CA THR A 88 -6.98 5.43 -30.82
C THR A 88 -8.40 4.84 -30.76
N THR A 89 -9.10 5.07 -29.66
CA THR A 89 -10.56 5.08 -29.68
C THR A 89 -10.97 6.26 -28.81
N GLN A 90 -11.14 7.40 -29.48
CA GLN A 90 -11.92 8.50 -28.97
C GLN A 90 -13.36 7.99 -28.83
N ASP A 91 -13.69 7.45 -27.66
CA ASP A 91 -15.08 7.44 -27.23
C ASP A 91 -15.43 8.84 -26.70
N PRO A 92 -16.60 9.39 -27.06
CA PRO A 92 -17.00 10.72 -26.64
C PRO A 92 -17.11 10.77 -25.11
N VAL A 93 -16.36 11.70 -24.51
CA VAL A 93 -16.47 12.07 -23.09
C VAL A 93 -17.89 12.56 -22.82
N GLN A 94 -18.77 11.64 -22.45
CA GLN A 94 -19.99 11.98 -21.73
C GLN A 94 -19.60 12.32 -20.28
N PRO A 95 -20.03 13.47 -19.75
CA PRO A 95 -19.84 13.79 -18.34
C PRO A 95 -20.76 12.89 -17.51
N THR A 96 -20.30 11.68 -17.18
CA THR A 96 -21.02 10.79 -16.28
C THR A 96 -20.85 11.32 -14.85
N GLN A 97 -21.92 11.95 -14.35
CA GLN A 97 -22.19 12.42 -12.99
C GLN A 97 -21.26 11.84 -11.90
N GLY A 98 -20.48 12.72 -11.27
CA GLY A 98 -19.54 12.46 -10.17
C GLY A 98 -20.16 12.06 -8.83
N GLN A 99 -21.15 11.17 -8.82
CA GLN A 99 -21.79 10.68 -7.59
C GLN A 99 -21.25 9.35 -7.02
N PRO A 100 -20.74 8.35 -7.80
CA PRO A 100 -20.40 7.05 -7.21
C PRO A 100 -19.13 7.08 -6.36
N LEU A 101 -18.15 7.92 -6.72
CA LEU A 101 -16.88 8.01 -5.99
C LEU A 101 -17.05 8.68 -4.63
N VAL A 102 -17.81 9.77 -4.55
CA VAL A 102 -18.06 10.51 -3.29
C VAL A 102 -18.80 9.62 -2.28
N HIS A 103 -19.79 8.84 -2.74
CA HIS A 103 -20.50 7.89 -1.88
C HIS A 103 -19.59 6.75 -1.39
N LEU A 104 -18.71 6.25 -2.25
CA LEU A 104 -17.75 5.21 -1.87
C LEU A 104 -16.74 5.74 -0.85
N ILE A 105 -16.17 6.92 -1.09
CA ILE A 105 -15.27 7.60 -0.15
C ILE A 105 -15.98 7.83 1.17
N ARG A 106 -17.21 8.33 1.18
CA ARG A 106 -17.98 8.54 2.42
C ARG A 106 -18.24 7.24 3.18
N LYS A 107 -18.51 6.13 2.49
CA LYS A 107 -18.65 4.79 3.11
C LYS A 107 -17.32 4.32 3.71
N ILE A 108 -16.22 4.46 2.96
CA ILE A 108 -14.88 4.12 3.42
C ILE A 108 -14.50 4.98 4.64
N MET A 109 -14.81 6.28 4.64
CA MET A 109 -14.57 7.21 5.74
C MET A 109 -15.41 6.86 6.97
N SER A 110 -16.68 6.48 6.78
CA SER A 110 -17.58 6.05 7.86
C SER A 110 -17.09 4.76 8.52
N ILE A 111 -16.73 3.76 7.71
CA ILE A 111 -16.19 2.48 8.22
C ILE A 111 -14.80 2.68 8.82
N GLY A 112 -13.96 3.47 8.15
CA GLY A 112 -12.62 3.84 8.55
C GLY A 112 -12.60 4.56 9.88
N SER A 113 -13.67 5.26 10.29
CA SER A 113 -13.73 5.90 11.62
C SER A 113 -13.58 4.93 12.79
N TYR A 114 -13.95 3.67 12.59
CA TYR A 114 -13.82 2.56 13.55
C TYR A 114 -12.51 1.78 13.39
N GLY A 115 -11.78 2.03 12.30
CA GLY A 115 -10.55 1.34 11.91
C GLY A 115 -9.31 2.23 12.03
N GLY A 116 -8.17 1.63 12.34
CA GLY A 116 -6.86 2.22 12.07
C GLY A 116 -6.03 1.28 11.21
N LEU A 117 -5.01 1.82 10.56
CA LEU A 117 -4.03 1.06 9.81
C LEU A 117 -2.64 1.48 10.29
N ARG A 118 -1.85 0.53 10.74
CA ARG A 118 -0.45 0.71 11.09
C ARG A 118 0.39 -0.25 10.30
N ILE A 119 1.40 0.28 9.64
CA ILE A 119 2.35 -0.49 8.87
C ILE A 119 3.73 -0.18 9.41
N ASN A 120 4.37 -1.21 9.95
CA ASN A 120 5.73 -1.16 10.44
C ASN A 120 6.62 -1.68 9.32
N ASN A 121 7.64 -0.90 8.97
CA ASN A 121 8.63 -1.17 7.94
C ASN A 121 8.01 -1.47 6.57
N ILE A 122 7.76 -0.43 5.80
CA ILE A 122 7.48 -0.54 4.37
C ILE A 122 8.79 -0.41 3.62
N THR A 123 9.06 -1.35 2.73
CA THR A 123 10.15 -1.29 1.76
C THR A 123 9.57 -1.47 0.36
N VAL A 124 9.86 -0.56 -0.55
CA VAL A 124 9.48 -0.66 -1.96
C VAL A 124 10.75 -0.64 -2.79
N MET A 125 11.00 -1.70 -3.54
CA MET A 125 12.10 -1.79 -4.50
C MET A 125 11.52 -1.73 -5.90
N LEU A 126 11.96 -0.75 -6.67
CA LEU A 126 11.63 -0.68 -8.09
C LEU A 126 12.90 -0.94 -8.88
N LEU A 127 12.83 -1.93 -9.77
CA LEU A 127 13.91 -2.28 -10.68
C LEU A 127 13.62 -1.69 -12.06
N LYS A 128 14.65 -1.11 -12.69
CA LYS A 128 14.68 -0.69 -14.12
C LYS A 128 13.67 0.41 -14.50
N THR A 129 13.46 1.42 -13.66
CA THR A 129 12.35 2.38 -13.84
C THR A 129 12.59 3.56 -14.78
N MET A 130 13.83 3.97 -15.06
CA MET A 130 14.13 5.15 -15.90
C MET A 130 15.50 5.13 -16.59
N VAL A 131 16.47 4.40 -16.02
CA VAL A 131 17.82 4.21 -16.59
C VAL A 131 18.12 2.71 -16.50
N PRO A 132 18.69 2.08 -17.55
CA PRO A 132 19.25 0.74 -17.39
C PRO A 132 20.25 0.80 -16.22
N ASP A 133 20.10 -0.09 -15.26
CA ASP A 133 20.94 -0.17 -14.05
C ASP A 133 20.63 0.80 -12.89
N CYS A 134 19.38 1.29 -12.75
CA CYS A 134 18.95 2.00 -11.54
C CYS A 134 17.97 1.16 -10.70
N LEU A 135 18.25 1.05 -9.40
CA LEU A 135 17.37 0.47 -8.38
C LEU A 135 16.92 1.58 -7.43
N ILE A 136 15.61 1.80 -7.35
CA ILE A 136 15.06 2.78 -6.41
C ILE A 136 14.52 2.02 -5.20
N HIS A 137 15.10 2.30 -4.04
CA HIS A 137 14.73 1.72 -2.76
C HIS A 137 14.04 2.76 -1.90
N PHE A 138 12.73 2.62 -1.74
CA PHE A 138 11.96 3.39 -0.76
C PHE A 138 11.84 2.58 0.53
N SER A 139 12.06 3.22 1.67
CA SER A 139 11.87 2.62 2.98
C SER A 139 11.19 3.59 3.92
N SER A 140 10.17 3.16 4.64
CA SER A 140 9.56 3.91 5.74
C SER A 140 9.39 2.98 6.94
N PRO A 141 10.02 3.29 8.09
CA PRO A 141 9.92 2.45 9.28
C PRO A 141 8.52 2.42 9.88
N GLU A 142 7.75 3.49 9.74
CA GLU A 142 6.40 3.54 10.32
C GLU A 142 5.49 4.40 9.47
N VAL A 143 4.39 3.79 9.03
CA VAL A 143 3.27 4.46 8.39
C VAL A 143 2.02 4.18 9.20
N SER A 144 1.37 5.24 9.67
CA SER A 144 0.09 5.15 10.35
C SER A 144 -0.95 5.99 9.64
N LEU A 145 -2.13 5.39 9.48
CA LEU A 145 -3.32 6.01 8.94
C LEU A 145 -4.44 5.78 9.95
N ASP A 146 -4.90 6.85 10.56
CA ASP A 146 -6.00 6.84 11.51
C ASP A 146 -7.11 7.74 10.98
N ILE A 147 -8.32 7.19 10.83
CA ILE A 147 -9.52 7.94 10.47
C ILE A 147 -10.39 8.03 11.72
N SER A 148 -10.82 9.22 12.07
CA SER A 148 -11.70 9.50 13.20
C SER A 148 -12.94 10.23 12.71
N ALA A 149 -14.11 9.87 13.25
CA ALA A 149 -15.33 10.63 13.03
C ALA A 149 -15.75 11.21 14.38
N ALA A 150 -15.74 12.53 14.49
CA ALA A 150 -16.19 13.26 15.67
C ALA A 150 -17.32 14.19 15.26
N TYR A 151 -18.52 14.00 15.83
CA TYR A 151 -19.73 14.80 15.57
C TYR A 151 -19.95 15.06 14.06
N ASP A 152 -19.65 16.26 13.57
CA ASP A 152 -19.85 16.69 12.18
C ASP A 152 -18.57 16.72 11.33
N LYS A 153 -17.46 16.15 11.82
CA LYS A 153 -16.18 16.16 11.11
C LYS A 153 -15.58 14.76 11.00
N TYR A 154 -14.92 14.51 9.88
CA TYR A 154 -13.93 13.44 9.74
C TYR A 154 -12.54 14.03 9.91
N GLU A 155 -11.72 13.39 10.72
CA GLU A 155 -10.31 13.70 10.89
C GLU A 155 -9.50 12.54 10.33
N ILE A 156 -8.66 12.81 9.35
CA ILE A 156 -7.73 11.85 8.74
C ILE A 156 -6.35 12.26 9.18
N CYS A 157 -5.72 11.41 9.99
CA CYS A 157 -4.33 11.56 10.39
C CYS A 157 -3.49 10.57 9.57
N VAL A 158 -2.59 11.10 8.76
CA VAL A 158 -1.57 10.32 8.05
C VAL A 158 -0.22 10.71 8.62
N ASN A 159 0.49 9.74 9.16
CA ASN A 159 1.84 9.94 9.67
C ASN A 159 2.79 8.96 8.98
N LEU A 160 3.71 9.52 8.23
CA LEU A 160 4.80 8.86 7.52
C LEU A 160 6.09 9.27 8.21
N ASN A 161 6.61 8.38 9.05
CA ASN A 161 7.84 8.64 9.77
C ASN A 161 9.04 8.23 8.90
N ASN A 162 10.03 9.12 8.82
CA ASN A 162 11.34 8.88 8.22
C ASN A 162 11.28 8.11 6.88
N PHE A 163 10.46 8.62 5.95
CA PHE A 163 10.39 8.07 4.60
C PHE A 163 11.71 8.38 3.89
N GLY A 164 12.49 7.34 3.60
CA GLY A 164 13.73 7.42 2.86
C GLY A 164 13.58 6.85 1.45
N CYS A 165 14.21 7.48 0.49
CA CYS A 165 14.41 6.96 -0.85
C CYS A 165 15.89 6.98 -1.17
N LYS A 166 16.40 5.85 -1.66
CA LYS A 166 17.78 5.69 -2.10
C LYS A 166 17.75 5.21 -3.55
N ALA A 167 18.35 6.00 -4.43
CA ALA A 167 18.61 5.58 -5.80
C ALA A 167 20.00 4.94 -5.82
N LEU A 168 20.06 3.66 -6.17
CA LEU A 168 21.28 2.87 -6.23
C LEU A 168 21.56 2.49 -7.68
N ARG A 169 22.85 2.51 -8.07
CA ARG A 169 23.28 2.00 -9.37
C ARG A 169 23.54 0.50 -9.30
N THR A 170 22.81 -0.25 -10.10
CA THR A 170 22.96 -1.70 -10.31
C THR A 170 24.17 -1.97 -11.20
N SER A 171 25.39 -1.90 -10.69
CA SER A 171 26.57 -2.23 -11.50
C SER A 171 26.63 -3.74 -11.73
N ALA A 172 26.53 -4.18 -12.99
CA ALA A 172 26.60 -5.60 -13.37
C ALA A 172 28.02 -6.20 -13.30
N GLU A 173 29.05 -5.40 -12.96
CA GLU A 173 30.47 -5.79 -12.99
C GLU A 173 31.25 -5.32 -11.75
N THR A 174 30.75 -5.57 -10.55
CA THR A 174 31.59 -5.46 -9.34
C THR A 174 31.64 -6.81 -8.61
N PRO A 175 32.83 -7.38 -8.34
CA PRO A 175 32.97 -8.66 -7.62
C PRO A 175 32.55 -8.59 -6.15
N ASP A 176 32.27 -7.40 -5.62
CA ASP A 176 31.94 -7.17 -4.22
C ASP A 176 30.45 -6.85 -4.04
N PRO A 177 29.65 -7.75 -3.41
CA PRO A 177 28.20 -7.58 -3.20
C PRO A 177 27.82 -6.48 -2.18
N GLY A 178 28.79 -5.69 -1.71
CA GLY A 178 28.60 -4.69 -0.64
C GLY A 178 28.62 -3.22 -1.07
N GLN A 179 28.97 -2.91 -2.33
CA GLN A 179 29.23 -1.52 -2.74
C GLN A 179 28.36 -1.12 -3.94
N GLN A 180 27.04 -1.01 -3.70
CA GLN A 180 26.14 -0.37 -4.64
C GLN A 180 26.37 1.15 -4.58
N ASN A 181 26.77 1.75 -5.71
CA ASN A 181 27.00 3.19 -5.77
C ASN A 181 25.67 3.93 -5.56
N CYS A 182 25.55 4.63 -4.43
CA CYS A 182 24.40 5.48 -4.13
C CYS A 182 24.44 6.71 -5.04
N LEU A 183 23.46 6.83 -5.93
CA LEU A 183 23.30 7.96 -6.85
C LEU A 183 22.68 9.17 -6.15
N GLY A 184 21.88 8.92 -5.11
CA GLY A 184 21.27 9.96 -4.30
C GLY A 184 20.38 9.36 -3.24
N GLU A 185 20.30 10.06 -2.12
CA GLU A 185 19.35 9.77 -1.05
C GLU A 185 18.52 11.00 -0.75
N PHE A 186 17.24 10.79 -0.48
CA PHE A 186 16.40 11.81 0.13
C PHE A 186 15.59 11.16 1.25
N SER A 187 15.44 11.88 2.35
CA SER A 187 14.60 11.44 3.46
C SER A 187 13.73 12.59 3.92
N PHE A 188 12.45 12.33 4.14
CA PHE A 188 11.54 13.29 4.73
C PHE A 188 10.60 12.61 5.72
N THR A 189 10.14 13.38 6.69
CA THR A 189 9.04 12.99 7.56
C THR A 189 7.82 13.80 7.16
N PHE A 190 6.70 13.13 6.94
CA PHE A 190 5.46 13.77 6.53
C PHE A 190 4.36 13.44 7.51
N LYS A 191 3.72 14.49 8.04
CA LYS A 191 2.55 14.37 8.89
C LYS A 191 1.46 15.26 8.32
N MET A 192 0.30 14.67 8.06
CA MET A 192 -0.89 15.36 7.57
C MET A 192 -2.05 15.08 8.50
N ASP A 193 -2.66 16.15 8.99
CA ASP A 193 -3.90 16.12 9.76
C ASP A 193 -4.96 16.86 8.94
N ALA A 194 -5.83 16.13 8.26
CA ALA A 194 -6.88 16.68 7.42
C ALA A 194 -8.24 16.58 8.13
N LYS A 195 -9.00 17.68 8.14
CA LYS A 195 -10.35 17.74 8.72
C LYS A 195 -11.35 18.03 7.62
N VAL A 196 -12.31 17.13 7.45
CA VAL A 196 -13.36 17.21 6.42
C VAL A 196 -14.71 17.29 7.10
N ASP A 197 -15.47 18.35 6.83
CA ASP A 197 -16.80 18.51 7.37
C ASP A 197 -17.78 17.54 6.67
N LYS A 198 -18.64 16.87 7.45
CA LYS A 198 -19.60 15.87 6.97
C LYS A 198 -20.70 16.47 6.07
N THR A 199 -20.84 17.79 6.12
CA THR A 199 -21.88 18.59 5.48
C THR A 199 -21.49 19.17 4.15
N ASP A 200 -20.23 19.07 3.69
CA ASP A 200 -19.80 19.75 2.46
C ASP A 200 -20.06 18.90 1.20
N PRO A 201 -20.99 19.29 0.32
CA PRO A 201 -21.26 18.65 -0.95
C PRO A 201 -20.75 19.57 -2.07
N THR A 202 -19.50 19.41 -2.48
CA THR A 202 -19.03 19.99 -3.75
C THR A 202 -18.65 18.89 -4.72
#